data_AF-A0A951Q5D7-F1
#
_entry.id   AF-A0A951Q5D7-F1
#
_cell.length_a   1.000
_cell.length_b   1.000
_cell.length_c   1.000
_cell.angle_alpha   90.00
_cell.angle_beta   90.00
_cell.angle_gamma   90.00
#
_symmetry.space_group_name_H-M   'P 1'
#
loop_
_entity.id
_entity.type
_entity.pdbx_description
1 polymer ?
#
loop_
_entity_poly.entity_id
_entity_poly.type
_entity_poly.pdbx_seq_one_letter_code
_entity_poly.pdbx_strand_id
1 'polypeptide(L)'
;MAPVSDIVFAQDLTGSYIDDLPNLKILIPSVLNRLSNPFLAPVFGDGLRFGLASFKDKPISPLGDPGDYVYRAELGLTNNITTVKSKINNFSAGGGADLPESQLDALLYATLDNGGSLGYRVGSFRVVIIATDAVYHNAGDRAAVSPDTIANNGDSVINALEDYASISQVKTALEVNNVIPIFVATSDVIDSYKGLVTQLGRGGVLPLGSKSENIADAIKEAVARARNVVSDNLGTNEDDYYNAASFSSRTGDKIVFGGGGSDSISLAGVVGNHFIDGGAGSDILFGGSGADRVDGGSDNDELTGGNGNDILFGSSGIDFLSGGNGNDYLQGDSGDDLLRGGAGSDKFAFATGSKFDIKELGVDTINDFTSADVDKIQLSKTTFTALSNSVFPTALNSADFATVTVDSLAAGSSAKIVYNSVNGSLFYNPNGSAAGFDAVTDFGGRFAQLTGSSTPALTTVSFEVVV
;
A
#
# COMPACT_ATOMS: atom_id res chain seq x y z
N MET A 1 4.57 20.62 -7.58
CA MET A 1 4.40 19.19 -7.87
C MET A 1 5.40 18.46 -7.02
N ALA A 2 4.96 17.45 -6.28
CA ALA A 2 5.87 16.51 -5.65
C ALA A 2 6.82 15.92 -6.72
N PRO A 3 8.09 15.64 -6.39
CA PRO A 3 8.96 14.97 -7.33
C PRO A 3 8.35 13.62 -7.70
N VAL A 4 8.45 13.30 -8.99
CA VAL A 4 8.05 12.03 -9.58
C VAL A 4 8.89 10.92 -8.94
N SER A 5 8.28 9.91 -8.30
CA SER A 5 9.04 8.85 -7.63
C SER A 5 9.12 7.55 -8.44
N ASP A 6 10.32 6.99 -8.53
CA ASP A 6 10.60 5.64 -9.02
C ASP A 6 10.97 4.77 -7.82
N ILE A 7 10.19 3.72 -7.57
CA ILE A 7 10.37 2.81 -6.44
C ILE A 7 10.72 1.44 -7.00
N VAL A 8 11.83 0.86 -6.56
CA VAL A 8 12.24 -0.48 -6.95
C VAL A 8 12.23 -1.37 -5.71
N PHE A 9 11.48 -2.47 -5.77
CA PHE A 9 11.56 -3.52 -4.77
C PHE A 9 12.60 -4.54 -5.24
N ALA A 10 13.73 -4.64 -4.54
CA ALA A 10 14.71 -5.68 -4.79
C ALA A 10 14.48 -6.81 -3.78
N GLN A 11 13.92 -7.90 -4.29
CA GLN A 11 13.40 -8.99 -3.48
C GLN A 11 14.47 -10.04 -3.21
N ASP A 12 14.66 -10.37 -1.93
CA ASP A 12 15.36 -11.56 -1.50
C ASP A 12 14.56 -12.81 -1.92
N LEU A 13 15.15 -13.66 -2.75
CA LEU A 13 14.55 -14.91 -3.23
C LEU A 13 15.38 -16.15 -2.84
N THR A 14 16.15 -16.05 -1.76
CA THR A 14 16.95 -17.14 -1.17
C THR A 14 16.05 -18.12 -0.43
N GLY A 15 16.62 -19.19 0.10
CA GLY A 15 15.90 -20.20 0.86
C GLY A 15 15.46 -19.74 2.25
N SER A 16 16.15 -18.77 2.86
CA SER A 16 15.75 -18.20 4.16
C SER A 16 14.38 -17.55 4.06
N TYR A 17 14.16 -16.83 2.96
CA TYR A 17 12.99 -15.99 2.75
C TYR A 17 11.73 -16.70 2.23
N ILE A 18 11.69 -18.04 2.31
CA ILE A 18 10.58 -18.86 1.79
C ILE A 18 9.27 -18.62 2.55
N ASP A 19 9.33 -18.39 3.85
CA ASP A 19 8.16 -18.20 4.71
C ASP A 19 7.65 -16.75 4.77
N ASP A 20 8.46 -15.75 4.40
CA ASP A 20 8.04 -14.36 4.15
C ASP A 20 7.30 -14.17 2.82
N LEU A 21 7.74 -14.89 1.79
CA LEU A 21 7.26 -14.71 0.42
C LEU A 21 5.72 -14.79 0.26
N PRO A 22 4.97 -15.67 0.96
CA PRO A 22 3.51 -15.68 0.94
C PRO A 22 2.89 -14.34 1.34
N ASN A 23 3.37 -13.70 2.41
CA ASN A 23 2.86 -12.41 2.87
C ASN A 23 3.21 -11.30 1.89
N LEU A 24 4.44 -11.31 1.35
CA LEU A 24 4.83 -10.33 0.34
C LEU A 24 3.96 -10.36 -0.92
N LYS A 25 3.54 -11.56 -1.34
CA LYS A 25 2.64 -11.74 -2.49
C LYS A 25 1.24 -11.18 -2.26
N ILE A 26 0.85 -10.94 -1.02
CA ILE A 26 -0.46 -10.38 -0.66
C ILE A 26 -0.31 -8.87 -0.38
N LEU A 27 0.61 -8.52 0.51
CA LEU A 27 0.71 -7.20 1.09
C LEU A 27 1.37 -6.17 0.17
N ILE A 28 2.38 -6.55 -0.63
CA ILE A 28 2.97 -5.61 -1.59
C ILE A 28 1.93 -5.22 -2.66
N PRO A 29 1.22 -6.16 -3.31
CA PRO A 29 0.08 -5.79 -4.17
C PRO A 29 -0.93 -4.84 -3.53
N SER A 30 -1.30 -5.06 -2.27
CA SER A 30 -2.24 -4.21 -1.54
C SER A 30 -1.72 -2.78 -1.41
N VAL A 31 -0.50 -2.60 -0.89
CA VAL A 31 0.06 -1.27 -0.63
C VAL A 31 0.28 -0.45 -1.91
N LEU A 32 0.49 -1.10 -3.07
CA LEU A 32 0.64 -0.38 -4.35
C LEU A 32 -0.60 0.46 -4.72
N ASN A 33 -1.80 -0.03 -4.39
CA ASN A 33 -3.02 0.74 -4.59
C ASN A 33 -3.00 2.02 -3.74
N ARG A 34 -2.54 1.90 -2.50
CA ARG A 34 -2.49 3.00 -1.54
C ARG A 34 -1.45 4.06 -1.91
N LEU A 35 -0.23 3.64 -2.24
CA LEU A 35 0.83 4.55 -2.71
C LEU A 35 0.42 5.31 -3.96
N SER A 36 -0.31 4.67 -4.86
CA SER A 36 -0.74 5.26 -6.14
C SER A 36 -2.03 6.07 -6.01
N ASN A 37 -2.65 6.12 -4.83
CA ASN A 37 -3.88 6.84 -4.61
C ASN A 37 -3.62 8.36 -4.78
N PRO A 38 -4.32 9.06 -5.70
CA PRO A 38 -4.15 10.49 -5.91
C PRO A 38 -4.38 11.34 -4.65
N PHE A 39 -5.23 10.86 -3.74
CA PHE A 39 -5.45 11.52 -2.46
C PHE A 39 -4.18 11.55 -1.61
N LEU A 40 -3.29 10.56 -1.72
CA LEU A 40 -2.08 10.44 -0.91
C LEU A 40 -0.80 10.88 -1.62
N ALA A 41 -0.93 11.43 -2.83
CA ALA A 41 0.19 11.99 -3.58
C ALA A 41 1.01 13.08 -2.85
N PRO A 42 0.44 13.92 -1.95
CA PRO A 42 1.25 14.82 -1.13
C PRO A 42 2.30 14.08 -0.27
N VAL A 43 1.95 12.89 0.23
CA VAL A 43 2.80 12.06 1.09
C VAL A 43 3.75 11.21 0.25
N PHE A 44 3.22 10.41 -0.68
CA PHE A 44 3.99 9.40 -1.41
C PHE A 44 4.51 9.85 -2.78
N GLY A 45 3.88 10.87 -3.38
CA GLY A 45 4.26 11.43 -4.67
C GLY A 45 3.26 11.19 -5.79
N ASP A 46 3.35 12.05 -6.80
CA ASP A 46 2.57 11.91 -8.03
C ASP A 46 3.30 11.03 -9.05
N GLY A 47 2.52 10.31 -9.86
CA GLY A 47 3.05 9.60 -11.03
C GLY A 47 4.08 8.53 -10.68
N LEU A 48 3.86 7.81 -9.57
CA LEU A 48 4.70 6.71 -9.12
C LEU A 48 4.90 5.65 -10.22
N ARG A 49 6.10 5.09 -10.26
CA ARG A 49 6.39 3.87 -11.02
C ARG A 49 7.08 2.86 -10.10
N PHE A 50 6.73 1.61 -10.29
CA PHE A 50 7.25 0.49 -9.53
C PHE A 50 8.05 -0.43 -10.45
N GLY A 51 9.28 -0.73 -10.04
CA GLY A 51 10.16 -1.70 -10.66
C GLY A 51 10.37 -2.87 -9.70
N LEU A 52 10.70 -4.03 -10.26
CA LEU A 52 11.03 -5.20 -9.48
C LEU A 52 12.41 -5.69 -9.87
N ALA A 53 13.20 -6.01 -8.87
CA ALA A 53 14.44 -6.74 -8.99
C ALA A 53 14.43 -7.91 -8.02
N SER A 54 15.35 -8.84 -8.20
CA SER A 54 15.55 -9.96 -7.30
C SER A 54 17.04 -10.26 -7.15
N PHE A 55 17.38 -10.90 -6.05
CA PHE A 55 18.72 -11.41 -5.82
C PHE A 55 18.67 -12.70 -5.00
N LYS A 56 19.78 -13.42 -5.03
CA LYS A 56 20.07 -14.54 -4.14
C LYS A 56 21.51 -14.38 -3.66
N ASP A 57 22.36 -15.35 -4.01
CA ASP A 57 23.79 -15.25 -3.79
C ASP A 57 24.64 -15.58 -5.02
N LYS A 58 25.97 -15.49 -4.87
CA LYS A 58 26.91 -15.89 -5.91
C LYS A 58 26.83 -17.41 -6.12
N PRO A 59 26.73 -17.91 -7.36
CA PRO A 59 26.55 -19.34 -7.63
C PRO A 59 27.86 -20.14 -7.46
N ILE A 60 28.39 -20.16 -6.23
CA ILE A 60 29.64 -20.79 -5.86
C ILE A 60 29.59 -21.30 -4.42
N SER A 61 29.91 -22.57 -4.23
CA SER A 61 30.01 -23.16 -2.89
C SER A 61 31.21 -22.61 -2.11
N PRO A 62 31.07 -22.31 -0.81
CA PRO A 62 29.90 -22.58 0.05
C PRO A 62 28.86 -21.45 0.14
N LEU A 63 28.99 -20.38 -0.64
CA LEU A 63 28.17 -19.16 -0.51
C LEU A 63 26.77 -19.36 -1.10
N GLY A 64 26.70 -19.69 -2.39
CA GLY A 64 25.43 -19.94 -3.07
C GLY A 64 25.39 -21.26 -3.84
N ASP A 65 24.18 -21.64 -4.21
CA ASP A 65 23.91 -22.85 -4.98
C ASP A 65 24.25 -22.65 -6.46
N PRO A 66 24.54 -23.73 -7.23
CA PRO A 66 24.87 -23.63 -8.66
C PRO A 66 23.82 -22.93 -9.55
N GLY A 67 22.58 -22.76 -9.07
CA GLY A 67 21.48 -22.08 -9.78
C GLY A 67 21.23 -20.63 -9.35
N ASP A 68 22.02 -20.12 -8.40
CA ASP A 68 21.84 -18.79 -7.84
C ASP A 68 22.37 -17.69 -8.75
N TYR A 69 22.05 -16.46 -8.38
CA TYR A 69 22.40 -15.26 -9.12
C TYR A 69 22.42 -14.07 -8.16
N VAL A 70 23.32 -13.13 -8.43
CA VAL A 70 23.50 -11.95 -7.58
C VAL A 70 22.46 -10.85 -7.82
N TYR A 71 21.90 -10.75 -9.02
CA TYR A 71 20.91 -9.73 -9.37
C TYR A 71 20.16 -10.08 -10.66
N ARG A 72 18.86 -9.79 -10.70
CA ARG A 72 18.05 -9.73 -11.92
C ARG A 72 17.09 -8.55 -11.86
N ALA A 73 17.01 -7.80 -12.96
CA ALA A 73 15.90 -6.88 -13.19
C ALA A 73 14.67 -7.70 -13.66
N GLU A 74 13.67 -7.79 -12.81
CA GLU A 74 12.51 -8.66 -12.99
C GLU A 74 11.37 -7.97 -13.74
N LEU A 75 11.21 -6.66 -13.53
CA LEU A 75 10.23 -5.80 -14.19
C LEU A 75 10.74 -4.35 -14.23
N GLY A 76 10.76 -3.77 -15.43
CA GLY A 76 11.06 -2.34 -15.61
C GLY A 76 9.99 -1.43 -14.99
N LEU A 77 10.39 -0.23 -14.60
CA LEU A 77 9.54 0.76 -13.93
C LEU A 77 8.26 1.06 -14.71
N THR A 78 7.11 0.73 -14.10
CA THR A 78 5.78 0.89 -14.70
C THR A 78 4.79 1.45 -13.69
N ASN A 79 3.76 2.15 -14.19
CA ASN A 79 2.58 2.54 -13.40
C ASN A 79 1.42 1.56 -13.59
N ASN A 80 1.61 0.48 -14.36
CA ASN A 80 0.62 -0.58 -14.50
C ASN A 80 0.73 -1.51 -13.28
N ILE A 81 -0.03 -1.18 -12.23
CA ILE A 81 -0.06 -1.93 -10.97
C ILE A 81 -0.42 -3.41 -11.22
N THR A 82 -1.34 -3.70 -12.15
CA THR A 82 -1.71 -5.09 -12.49
C THR A 82 -0.52 -5.92 -12.97
N THR A 83 0.38 -5.33 -13.77
CA THR A 83 1.61 -6.00 -14.21
C THR A 83 2.57 -6.25 -13.05
N VAL A 84 2.71 -5.29 -12.13
CA VAL A 84 3.55 -5.43 -10.93
C VAL A 84 3.03 -6.55 -10.04
N LYS A 85 1.73 -6.53 -9.72
CA LYS A 85 1.03 -7.57 -8.94
C LYS A 85 1.23 -8.96 -9.55
N SER A 86 1.02 -9.08 -10.86
CA SER A 86 1.19 -10.36 -11.56
C SER A 86 2.62 -10.89 -11.51
N LYS A 87 3.63 -10.02 -11.51
CA LYS A 87 5.04 -10.44 -11.48
C LYS A 87 5.43 -10.92 -10.08
N ILE A 88 5.06 -10.20 -9.03
CA ILE A 88 5.31 -10.60 -7.62
C ILE A 88 4.71 -11.97 -7.32
N ASN A 89 3.48 -12.23 -7.77
CA ASN A 89 2.80 -13.51 -7.54
C ASN A 89 3.56 -14.73 -8.11
N ASN A 90 4.39 -14.51 -9.13
CA ASN A 90 5.19 -15.55 -9.79
C ASN A 90 6.59 -15.75 -9.17
N PHE A 91 6.98 -14.97 -8.18
CA PHE A 91 8.25 -15.18 -7.49
C PHE A 91 8.28 -16.51 -6.75
N SER A 92 9.48 -17.09 -6.65
CA SER A 92 9.76 -18.31 -5.91
C SER A 92 11.11 -18.16 -5.22
N ALA A 93 11.11 -18.44 -3.93
CA ALA A 93 12.29 -18.43 -3.08
C ALA A 93 12.98 -19.81 -3.07
N GLY A 94 14.29 -19.82 -2.83
CA GLY A 94 15.15 -21.02 -2.75
C GLY A 94 16.61 -20.72 -3.11
N GLY A 95 17.54 -21.63 -2.88
CA GLY A 95 18.98 -21.33 -3.00
C GLY A 95 19.50 -20.60 -1.76
N GLY A 96 20.66 -19.94 -1.84
CA GLY A 96 21.38 -19.42 -0.67
C GLY A 96 21.94 -20.58 0.15
N ALA A 97 23.26 -20.80 0.08
CA ALA A 97 23.88 -21.96 0.73
C ALA A 97 24.44 -21.63 2.11
N ASP A 98 24.79 -20.37 2.37
CA ASP A 98 25.06 -19.83 3.70
C ASP A 98 24.04 -18.76 4.12
N LEU A 99 24.31 -18.06 5.22
CA LEU A 99 23.36 -17.10 5.81
C LEU A 99 23.49 -15.68 5.24
N PRO A 100 24.69 -15.13 4.98
CA PRO A 100 24.79 -13.84 4.30
C PRO A 100 24.39 -13.97 2.83
N GLU A 101 23.85 -12.91 2.25
CA GLU A 101 23.37 -12.93 0.87
C GLU A 101 23.96 -11.75 0.05
N SER A 102 23.53 -11.59 -1.21
CA SER A 102 24.09 -10.58 -2.13
C SER A 102 23.44 -9.18 -2.08
N GLN A 103 22.89 -8.72 -0.95
CA GLN A 103 22.15 -7.44 -0.85
C GLN A 103 22.96 -6.23 -1.38
N LEU A 104 24.27 -6.16 -1.10
CA LEU A 104 25.12 -5.04 -1.57
C LEU A 104 25.35 -5.06 -3.09
N ASP A 105 25.55 -6.24 -3.68
CA ASP A 105 25.65 -6.40 -5.13
C ASP A 105 24.31 -6.04 -5.78
N ALA A 106 23.20 -6.54 -5.25
CA ALA A 106 21.87 -6.23 -5.73
C ALA A 106 21.59 -4.72 -5.69
N LEU A 107 21.96 -4.04 -4.61
CA LEU A 107 21.82 -2.59 -4.47
C LEU A 107 22.72 -1.84 -5.46
N LEU A 108 23.96 -2.27 -5.67
CA LEU A 108 24.87 -1.68 -6.65
C LEU A 108 24.25 -1.76 -8.06
N TYR A 109 23.86 -2.95 -8.51
CA TYR A 109 23.33 -3.15 -9.85
C TYR A 109 21.97 -2.45 -10.05
N ALA A 110 21.07 -2.52 -9.06
CA ALA A 110 19.81 -1.77 -9.09
C ALA A 110 20.04 -0.26 -9.18
N THR A 111 21.11 0.26 -8.59
CA THR A 111 21.46 1.69 -8.62
C THR A 111 22.07 2.11 -9.95
N LEU A 112 22.87 1.25 -10.56
CA LEU A 112 23.57 1.51 -11.83
C LEU A 112 22.69 1.27 -13.07
N ASP A 113 21.49 0.71 -12.91
CA ASP A 113 20.54 0.43 -14.00
C ASP A 113 19.82 1.70 -14.55
N ASN A 114 20.55 2.81 -14.64
CA ASN A 114 20.06 4.11 -15.09
C ASN A 114 19.93 4.13 -16.62
N GLY A 115 18.78 3.71 -17.13
CA GLY A 115 18.48 3.61 -18.57
C GLY A 115 18.67 2.20 -19.16
N GLY A 116 18.92 1.19 -18.33
CA GLY A 116 18.90 -0.21 -18.72
C GLY A 116 17.52 -0.85 -18.49
N SER A 117 17.48 -2.02 -17.85
CA SER A 117 16.27 -2.86 -17.74
C SER A 117 15.23 -2.29 -16.77
N LEU A 118 15.63 -1.67 -15.67
CA LEU A 118 14.73 -0.96 -14.75
C LEU A 118 14.20 0.34 -15.36
N GLY A 119 15.05 1.08 -16.10
CA GLY A 119 14.62 2.24 -16.87
C GLY A 119 14.21 3.46 -16.03
N TYR A 120 15.04 3.85 -15.04
CA TYR A 120 14.79 5.05 -14.22
C TYR A 120 14.52 6.30 -15.05
N ARG A 121 13.56 7.10 -14.61
CA ARG A 121 13.25 8.38 -15.23
C ARG A 121 14.33 9.41 -14.89
N VAL A 122 14.56 10.34 -15.82
CA VAL A 122 15.46 11.48 -15.60
C VAL A 122 14.79 12.43 -14.61
N GLY A 123 15.53 12.81 -13.56
CA GLY A 123 15.02 13.72 -12.53
C GLY A 123 13.99 13.11 -11.58
N SER A 124 13.77 11.79 -11.62
CA SER A 124 12.94 11.14 -10.61
C SER A 124 13.65 11.07 -9.26
N PHE A 125 12.82 11.06 -8.24
CA PHE A 125 13.21 10.67 -6.91
C PHE A 125 13.25 9.13 -6.85
N ARG A 126 14.41 8.53 -6.56
CA ARG A 126 14.64 7.08 -6.72
C ARG A 126 14.79 6.40 -5.38
N VAL A 127 13.98 5.39 -5.12
CA VAL A 127 14.04 4.58 -3.90
C VAL A 127 14.27 3.12 -4.29
N VAL A 128 15.23 2.47 -3.64
CA VAL A 128 15.40 1.02 -3.71
C VAL A 128 15.07 0.46 -2.33
N ILE A 129 14.05 -0.39 -2.25
CA ILE A 129 13.60 -1.04 -1.02
C ILE A 129 14.10 -2.48 -1.05
N ILE A 130 14.79 -2.89 0.00
CA ILE A 130 15.29 -4.27 0.20
C ILE A 130 14.66 -4.80 1.48
N ALA A 131 13.78 -5.78 1.34
CA ALA A 131 13.23 -6.55 2.46
C ALA A 131 14.05 -7.84 2.63
N THR A 132 14.54 -8.12 3.84
CA THR A 132 15.45 -9.24 4.09
C THR A 132 15.45 -9.66 5.56
N ASP A 133 15.67 -10.94 5.79
CA ASP A 133 15.87 -11.58 7.10
C ASP A 133 17.35 -11.96 7.34
N ALA A 134 18.20 -11.73 6.35
CA ALA A 134 19.59 -12.15 6.32
C ALA A 134 20.55 -10.97 6.46
N VAL A 135 21.78 -11.26 6.90
CA VAL A 135 22.90 -10.31 6.79
C VAL A 135 23.43 -10.29 5.35
N TYR A 136 24.32 -9.35 5.04
CA TYR A 136 24.91 -9.21 3.71
C TYR A 136 26.37 -9.66 3.68
N HIS A 137 26.80 -10.19 2.54
CA HIS A 137 28.21 -10.46 2.27
C HIS A 137 29.03 -9.18 2.14
N ASN A 138 30.29 -9.26 2.59
CA ASN A 138 31.28 -8.19 2.49
C ASN A 138 32.27 -8.46 1.35
N ALA A 139 32.84 -7.37 0.82
CA ALA A 139 33.98 -7.49 -0.08
C ALA A 139 35.11 -8.28 0.59
N GLY A 140 35.58 -9.34 -0.07
CA GLY A 140 36.56 -10.30 0.45
C GLY A 140 35.97 -11.69 0.70
N ASP A 141 34.65 -11.82 0.88
CA ASP A 141 34.02 -13.10 1.23
C ASP A 141 34.16 -14.12 0.10
N ARG A 142 34.01 -13.71 -1.17
CA ARG A 142 34.25 -14.61 -2.31
C ARG A 142 35.74 -14.97 -2.41
N ALA A 143 36.63 -14.00 -2.22
CA ALA A 143 38.07 -14.22 -2.28
C ALA A 143 38.57 -15.20 -1.22
N ALA A 144 37.88 -15.29 -0.07
CA ALA A 144 38.18 -16.23 1.00
C ALA A 144 37.91 -17.69 0.61
N VAL A 145 36.98 -17.94 -0.31
CA VAL A 145 36.54 -19.30 -0.69
C VAL A 145 36.94 -19.70 -2.11
N SER A 146 37.28 -18.75 -2.99
CA SER A 146 37.66 -19.04 -4.37
C SER A 146 38.89 -18.25 -4.86
N PRO A 147 39.96 -18.93 -5.31
CA PRO A 147 41.19 -18.29 -5.77
C PRO A 147 41.07 -17.63 -7.16
N ASP A 148 39.99 -17.91 -7.90
CA ASP A 148 39.72 -17.27 -9.20
C ASP A 148 39.01 -15.91 -9.06
N THR A 149 38.81 -15.44 -7.82
CA THR A 149 38.16 -14.17 -7.53
C THR A 149 38.90 -13.00 -8.16
N ILE A 150 38.14 -12.16 -8.86
CA ILE A 150 38.62 -10.86 -9.32
C ILE A 150 37.93 -9.76 -8.50
N ALA A 151 38.58 -8.59 -8.41
CA ALA A 151 38.00 -7.46 -7.69
C ALA A 151 36.73 -6.97 -8.40
N ASN A 152 35.69 -6.68 -7.62
CA ASN A 152 34.51 -5.98 -8.11
C ASN A 152 34.94 -4.62 -8.69
N ASN A 153 34.55 -4.33 -9.92
CA ASN A 153 35.00 -3.12 -10.62
C ASN A 153 34.03 -1.93 -10.45
N GLY A 154 32.88 -2.14 -9.81
CA GLY A 154 31.87 -1.11 -9.53
C GLY A 154 31.07 -0.65 -10.75
N ASP A 155 31.07 -1.41 -11.84
CA ASP A 155 30.29 -1.11 -13.04
C ASP A 155 28.93 -1.84 -13.08
N SER A 156 28.17 -1.63 -14.15
CA SER A 156 26.82 -2.20 -14.30
C SER A 156 26.81 -3.61 -14.90
N VAL A 157 27.96 -4.25 -15.08
CA VAL A 157 28.11 -5.55 -15.75
C VAL A 157 28.23 -6.64 -14.70
N ILE A 158 27.19 -7.47 -14.61
CA ILE A 158 27.17 -8.59 -13.67
C ILE A 158 28.24 -9.62 -14.05
N ASN A 159 29.15 -9.90 -13.11
CA ASN A 159 30.19 -10.91 -13.28
C ASN A 159 30.29 -11.82 -12.06
N ALA A 160 30.00 -13.11 -12.22
CA ALA A 160 30.03 -14.09 -11.13
C ALA A 160 31.44 -14.38 -10.57
N LEU A 161 32.50 -13.96 -11.27
CA LEU A 161 33.89 -14.05 -10.79
C LEU A 161 34.29 -12.87 -9.90
N GLU A 162 33.53 -11.77 -9.96
CA GLU A 162 33.79 -10.62 -9.09
C GLU A 162 33.43 -10.93 -7.65
N ASP A 163 34.25 -10.41 -6.75
CA ASP A 163 33.93 -10.33 -5.33
C ASP A 163 32.66 -9.51 -5.09
N TYR A 164 32.15 -9.53 -3.86
CA TYR A 164 31.03 -8.67 -3.46
C TYR A 164 31.45 -7.21 -3.49
N ALA A 165 30.52 -6.33 -3.85
CA ALA A 165 30.71 -4.90 -3.86
C ALA A 165 31.08 -4.40 -2.46
N SER A 166 32.10 -3.53 -2.40
CA SER A 166 32.42 -2.83 -1.16
C SER A 166 31.36 -1.76 -0.86
N ILE A 167 31.16 -1.46 0.43
CA ILE A 167 30.28 -0.38 0.90
C ILE A 167 30.66 0.96 0.24
N SER A 168 31.95 1.20 -0.02
CA SER A 168 32.41 2.42 -0.70
C SER A 168 31.96 2.51 -2.16
N GLN A 169 31.93 1.39 -2.89
CA GLN A 169 31.43 1.34 -4.26
C GLN A 169 29.92 1.60 -4.30
N VAL A 170 29.17 0.92 -3.44
CA VAL A 170 27.72 1.11 -3.30
C VAL A 170 27.40 2.56 -2.95
N LYS A 171 28.07 3.13 -1.95
CA LYS A 171 27.93 4.55 -1.57
C LYS A 171 28.12 5.49 -2.76
N THR A 172 29.22 5.32 -3.50
CA THR A 172 29.52 6.16 -4.67
C THR A 172 28.43 6.05 -5.73
N ALA A 173 27.95 4.83 -6.02
CA ALA A 173 26.88 4.61 -6.98
C ALA A 173 25.58 5.30 -6.56
N LEU A 174 25.20 5.18 -5.28
CA LEU A 174 23.99 5.79 -4.72
C LEU A 174 24.03 7.33 -4.82
N GLU A 175 25.18 7.93 -4.48
CA GLU A 175 25.42 9.37 -4.57
C GLU A 175 25.30 9.88 -6.01
N VAL A 176 26.01 9.24 -6.95
CA VAL A 176 26.03 9.64 -8.36
C VAL A 176 24.66 9.49 -9.03
N ASN A 177 23.91 8.44 -8.70
CA ASN A 177 22.62 8.13 -9.34
C ASN A 177 21.41 8.65 -8.56
N ASN A 178 21.65 9.33 -7.44
CA ASN A 178 20.64 9.87 -6.54
C ASN A 178 19.57 8.84 -6.10
N VAL A 179 20.02 7.68 -5.64
CA VAL A 179 19.16 6.59 -5.16
C VAL A 179 19.16 6.55 -3.63
N ILE A 180 17.98 6.46 -3.02
CA ILE A 180 17.83 6.31 -1.56
C ILE A 180 17.56 4.83 -1.26
N PRO A 181 18.48 4.12 -0.59
CA PRO A 181 18.22 2.76 -0.16
C PRO A 181 17.37 2.77 1.12
N ILE A 182 16.34 1.95 1.17
CA ILE A 182 15.63 1.65 2.41
C ILE A 182 15.73 0.15 2.65
N PHE A 183 16.25 -0.23 3.81
CA PHE A 183 16.29 -1.62 4.23
C PHE A 183 15.12 -1.88 5.17
N VAL A 184 14.34 -2.91 4.90
CA VAL A 184 13.27 -3.38 5.77
C VAL A 184 13.73 -4.73 6.30
N ALA A 185 14.12 -4.76 7.57
CA ALA A 185 14.93 -5.84 8.12
C ALA A 185 14.33 -6.42 9.39
N THR A 186 14.37 -7.74 9.52
CA THR A 186 13.92 -8.44 10.73
C THR A 186 14.77 -8.07 11.94
N SER A 187 14.18 -8.19 13.14
CA SER A 187 14.77 -7.71 14.38
C SER A 187 16.17 -8.26 14.70
N ASP A 188 16.50 -9.45 14.22
CA ASP A 188 17.76 -10.14 14.45
C ASP A 188 18.91 -9.63 13.58
N VAL A 189 18.61 -9.01 12.42
CA VAL A 189 19.61 -8.45 11.50
C VAL A 189 19.55 -6.92 11.39
N ILE A 190 18.51 -6.27 11.94
CA ILE A 190 18.24 -4.84 11.78
C ILE A 190 19.43 -3.94 12.16
N ASP A 191 20.19 -4.28 13.20
CA ASP A 191 21.32 -3.47 13.66
C ASP A 191 22.50 -3.50 12.68
N SER A 192 22.69 -4.59 11.94
CA SER A 192 23.66 -4.68 10.85
C SER A 192 23.33 -3.65 9.76
N TYR A 193 22.05 -3.51 9.42
CA TYR A 193 21.59 -2.54 8.43
C TYR A 193 21.64 -1.10 8.93
N LYS A 194 21.40 -0.83 10.22
CA LYS A 194 21.61 0.51 10.81
C LYS A 194 23.08 0.93 10.72
N GLY A 195 24.00 -0.01 10.99
CA GLY A 195 25.43 0.17 10.79
C GLY A 195 25.79 0.42 9.32
N LEU A 196 25.19 -0.32 8.39
CA LEU A 196 25.38 -0.14 6.95
C LEU A 196 24.92 1.24 6.48
N VAL A 197 23.69 1.65 6.81
CA VAL A 197 23.13 2.97 6.41
C VAL A 197 23.99 4.12 6.93
N THR A 198 24.54 3.99 8.14
CA THR A 198 25.49 4.97 8.69
C THR A 198 26.75 5.09 7.81
N GLN A 199 27.29 3.97 7.33
CA GLN A 199 28.46 3.96 6.45
C GLN A 199 28.14 4.48 5.04
N LEU A 200 26.98 4.12 4.50
CA LEU A 200 26.48 4.63 3.21
C LEU A 200 26.23 6.15 3.28
N GLY A 201 25.85 6.68 4.45
CA GLY A 201 25.59 8.10 4.66
C GLY A 201 24.28 8.60 4.05
N ARG A 202 23.42 7.69 3.61
CA ARG A 202 22.07 7.96 3.06
C ARG A 202 21.21 6.70 3.14
N GLY A 203 19.90 6.90 3.18
CA GLY A 203 18.94 5.82 3.31
C GLY A 203 18.33 5.71 4.70
N GLY A 204 17.64 4.60 4.94
CA GLY A 204 16.95 4.33 6.21
C GLY A 204 16.80 2.84 6.45
N VAL A 205 16.43 2.49 7.68
CA VAL A 205 16.14 1.13 8.10
C VAL A 205 14.80 1.12 8.81
N LEU A 206 13.93 0.20 8.44
CA LEU A 206 12.62 -0.02 9.05
C LEU A 206 12.50 -1.45 9.57
N PRO A 207 11.76 -1.67 10.66
CA PRO A 207 11.55 -3.02 11.19
C PRO A 207 10.67 -3.85 10.27
N LEU A 208 11.05 -5.11 10.08
CA LEU A 208 10.23 -6.13 9.44
C LEU A 208 9.76 -7.15 10.49
N GLY A 209 8.49 -7.48 10.44
CA GLY A 209 7.93 -8.62 11.16
C GLY A 209 8.61 -9.92 10.74
N SER A 210 8.58 -10.93 11.61
CA SER A 210 9.31 -12.18 11.40
C SER A 210 8.85 -12.99 10.18
N LYS A 211 7.70 -12.64 9.60
CA LYS A 211 7.17 -13.20 8.35
C LYS A 211 6.73 -12.10 7.39
N SER A 212 7.30 -10.91 7.53
CA SER A 212 6.96 -9.75 6.72
C SER A 212 5.48 -9.31 6.80
N GLU A 213 4.82 -9.57 7.93
CA GLU A 213 3.41 -9.22 8.16
C GLU A 213 3.13 -7.70 8.12
N ASN A 214 4.12 -6.87 8.45
CA ASN A 214 4.01 -5.40 8.46
C ASN A 214 4.65 -4.74 7.21
N ILE A 215 4.94 -5.49 6.15
CA ILE A 215 5.70 -4.96 4.99
C ILE A 215 4.94 -3.82 4.27
N ALA A 216 3.61 -3.85 4.27
CA ALA A 216 2.82 -2.79 3.65
C ALA A 216 3.09 -1.45 4.33
N ASP A 217 3.03 -1.42 5.67
CA ASP A 217 3.25 -0.21 6.46
C ASP A 217 4.70 0.25 6.37
N ALA A 218 5.65 -0.69 6.46
CA ALA A 218 7.06 -0.39 6.26
C ALA A 218 7.33 0.22 4.87
N ILE A 219 6.64 -0.20 3.81
CA ILE A 219 6.78 0.40 2.48
C ILE A 219 6.20 1.82 2.44
N LYS A 220 5.01 2.07 3.03
CA LYS A 220 4.42 3.41 3.10
C LYS A 220 5.39 4.37 3.80
N GLU A 221 5.87 3.97 4.97
CA GLU A 221 6.83 4.73 5.76
C GLU A 221 8.16 4.92 5.02
N ALA A 222 8.68 3.88 4.35
CA ALA A 222 9.90 3.94 3.55
C ALA A 222 9.82 5.05 2.50
N VAL A 223 8.72 5.09 1.74
CA VAL A 223 8.51 6.07 0.67
C VAL A 223 8.37 7.48 1.26
N ALA A 224 7.64 7.63 2.36
CA ALA A 224 7.46 8.93 3.02
C ALA A 224 8.77 9.46 3.62
N ARG A 225 9.55 8.61 4.31
CA ARG A 225 10.88 8.95 4.86
C ARG A 225 11.87 9.32 3.77
N ALA A 226 11.92 8.53 2.70
CA ALA A 226 12.82 8.80 1.60
C ALA A 226 12.55 10.21 1.02
N ARG A 227 11.28 10.64 0.97
CA ARG A 227 10.88 11.97 0.50
C ARG A 227 11.10 13.09 1.52
N ASN A 228 11.59 12.77 2.72
CA ASN A 228 11.82 13.73 3.80
C ASN A 228 10.56 14.52 4.17
N VAL A 229 9.38 13.87 4.08
CA VAL A 229 8.12 14.45 4.55
C VAL A 229 7.81 14.02 5.99
N VAL A 230 8.44 12.94 6.45
CA VAL A 230 8.46 12.50 7.84
C VAL A 230 9.78 12.95 8.46
N SER A 231 9.73 13.78 9.52
CA SER A 231 10.93 14.27 10.22
C SER A 231 11.41 13.36 11.35
N ASP A 232 10.50 12.58 11.94
CA ASP A 232 10.75 11.82 13.17
C ASP A 232 10.47 10.32 12.98
N ASN A 233 11.05 9.48 13.82
CA ASN A 233 10.66 8.07 13.92
C ASN A 233 9.34 8.00 14.69
N LEU A 234 8.24 8.24 13.99
CA LEU A 234 6.90 8.11 14.54
C LEU A 234 6.48 6.68 14.29
N GLY A 235 6.17 5.99 15.38
CA GLY A 235 5.68 4.62 15.40
C GLY A 235 6.74 3.59 15.79
N THR A 236 6.31 2.60 16.56
CA THR A 236 7.08 1.44 16.98
C THR A 236 6.36 0.14 16.60
N ASN A 237 6.69 -0.98 17.25
CA ASN A 237 5.90 -2.21 17.15
C ASN A 237 5.09 -2.44 18.45
N GLU A 238 4.98 -1.41 19.28
CA GLU A 238 4.26 -1.39 20.55
C GLU A 238 3.16 -0.33 20.47
N ASP A 239 2.12 -0.48 21.31
CA ASP A 239 1.03 0.50 21.43
C ASP A 239 1.56 1.92 21.72
N ASP A 240 1.42 2.80 20.75
CA ASP A 240 1.88 4.17 20.79
C ASP A 240 0.76 5.16 21.15
N TYR A 241 1.13 6.25 21.82
CA TYR A 241 0.21 7.32 22.20
C TYR A 241 0.71 8.68 21.76
N TYR A 242 0.06 9.24 20.74
CA TYR A 242 0.38 10.57 20.21
C TYR A 242 -0.78 11.54 20.44
N ASN A 243 -0.46 12.72 20.98
CA ASN A 243 -1.43 13.80 21.11
C ASN A 243 -0.83 15.17 20.79
N ALA A 244 -1.59 16.25 20.94
CA ALA A 244 -1.12 17.60 20.66
C ALA A 244 0.15 18.04 21.44
N ALA A 245 0.52 17.37 22.53
CA ALA A 245 1.76 17.61 23.25
C ALA A 245 2.97 16.84 22.70
N SER A 246 2.75 15.82 21.86
CA SER A 246 3.79 15.06 21.17
C SER A 246 4.48 15.86 20.07
N PHE A 247 3.89 16.99 19.63
CA PHE A 247 4.41 17.81 18.55
C PHE A 247 5.00 19.13 19.03
N SER A 248 6.09 19.56 18.40
CA SER A 248 6.77 20.83 18.70
C SER A 248 5.93 22.08 18.38
N SER A 249 4.90 21.92 17.54
CA SER A 249 3.93 22.97 17.20
C SER A 249 2.53 22.38 17.02
N ARG A 250 1.52 23.13 17.45
CA ARG A 250 0.10 22.83 17.23
C ARG A 250 -0.45 23.37 15.91
N THR A 251 0.42 23.83 15.02
CA THR A 251 0.04 24.31 13.69
C THR A 251 0.86 23.63 12.61
N GLY A 252 0.33 23.67 11.40
CA GLY A 252 0.92 23.07 10.21
C GLY A 252 0.65 21.57 10.13
N ASP A 253 0.84 21.05 8.95
CA ASP A 253 0.57 19.65 8.63
C ASP A 253 1.46 18.73 9.49
N LYS A 254 0.94 17.54 9.77
CA LYS A 254 1.62 16.49 10.54
C LYS A 254 1.49 15.21 9.72
N ILE A 255 2.55 14.44 9.67
CA ILE A 255 2.58 13.14 9.01
C ILE A 255 2.99 12.16 10.09
N VAL A 256 2.06 11.33 10.53
CA VAL A 256 2.22 10.42 11.67
C VAL A 256 2.02 9.00 11.15
N PHE A 257 2.95 8.12 11.51
CA PHE A 257 2.84 6.68 11.35
C PHE A 257 2.80 6.09 12.76
N GLY A 258 1.81 5.24 13.06
CA GLY A 258 1.67 4.52 14.32
C GLY A 258 2.55 3.26 14.36
N GLY A 259 2.67 2.58 13.22
CA GLY A 259 3.59 1.47 13.06
C GLY A 259 2.88 0.15 13.28
N GLY A 260 3.30 -0.62 14.28
CA GLY A 260 2.55 -1.78 14.75
C GLY A 260 2.19 -1.62 16.23
N GLY A 261 1.16 -2.32 16.68
CA GLY A 261 0.58 -2.11 18.01
C GLY A 261 -0.82 -1.52 17.89
N SER A 262 -1.56 -1.49 19.00
CA SER A 262 -2.86 -0.81 19.06
C SER A 262 -2.66 0.63 19.49
N ASP A 263 -2.62 1.53 18.53
CA ASP A 263 -2.21 2.91 18.73
C ASP A 263 -3.38 3.84 19.05
N SER A 264 -3.07 4.94 19.74
CA SER A 264 -4.02 6.03 19.95
C SER A 264 -3.38 7.36 19.55
N ILE A 265 -3.85 7.87 18.41
CA ILE A 265 -3.31 9.07 17.76
C ILE A 265 -4.40 10.13 17.69
N SER A 266 -4.23 11.21 18.45
CA SER A 266 -5.20 12.31 18.50
C SER A 266 -4.58 13.66 18.21
N LEU A 267 -4.91 14.23 17.05
CA LEU A 267 -4.49 15.58 16.67
C LEU A 267 -5.49 16.66 17.11
N ALA A 268 -6.26 16.38 18.17
CA ALA A 268 -7.19 17.34 18.75
C ALA A 268 -6.50 18.66 19.15
N GLY A 269 -6.95 19.77 18.57
CA GLY A 269 -6.37 21.08 18.82
C GLY A 269 -5.03 21.33 18.11
N VAL A 270 -4.64 20.46 17.18
CA VAL A 270 -3.61 20.70 16.18
C VAL A 270 -4.33 21.17 14.90
N VAL A 271 -3.81 22.24 14.29
CA VAL A 271 -4.38 22.85 13.07
C VAL A 271 -3.50 22.54 11.88
N GLY A 272 -4.03 21.91 10.85
CA GLY A 272 -3.30 21.60 9.62
C GLY A 272 -4.00 20.52 8.81
N ASN A 273 -3.52 20.24 7.62
CA ASN A 273 -4.00 19.11 6.83
C ASN A 273 -3.08 17.92 7.12
N HIS A 274 -3.49 17.06 8.04
CA HIS A 274 -2.67 16.00 8.56
C HIS A 274 -2.75 14.73 7.71
N PHE A 275 -1.73 13.89 7.83
CA PHE A 275 -1.73 12.51 7.42
C PHE A 275 -1.47 11.65 8.65
N ILE A 276 -2.34 10.69 8.90
CA ILE A 276 -2.21 9.69 9.96
C ILE A 276 -2.33 8.33 9.29
N ASP A 277 -1.39 7.45 9.60
CA ASP A 277 -1.39 6.04 9.22
C ASP A 277 -1.25 5.25 10.52
N GLY A 278 -2.29 4.52 10.92
CA GLY A 278 -2.27 3.70 12.14
C GLY A 278 -1.25 2.57 11.99
N GLY A 279 -1.43 1.77 10.94
CA GLY A 279 -0.52 0.69 10.61
C GLY A 279 -1.12 -0.63 11.02
N ALA A 280 -0.39 -1.46 11.76
CA ALA A 280 -0.86 -2.79 12.15
C ALA A 280 -1.36 -2.84 13.59
N GLY A 281 -2.60 -3.23 13.79
CA GLY A 281 -3.23 -3.37 15.11
C GLY A 281 -4.54 -2.61 15.15
N SER A 282 -5.29 -2.73 16.26
CA SER A 282 -6.56 -2.01 16.39
C SER A 282 -6.32 -0.59 16.89
N ASP A 283 -6.44 0.39 16.01
CA ASP A 283 -6.04 1.78 16.25
C ASP A 283 -7.23 2.71 16.53
N ILE A 284 -6.96 3.81 17.23
CA ILE A 284 -7.89 4.92 17.44
C ILE A 284 -7.27 6.22 16.93
N LEU A 285 -7.79 6.73 15.82
CA LEU A 285 -7.19 7.81 15.04
C LEU A 285 -8.14 9.02 14.94
N PHE A 286 -7.64 10.21 15.28
CA PHE A 286 -8.38 11.47 15.15
C PHE A 286 -7.58 12.55 14.41
N GLY A 287 -8.07 12.94 13.23
CA GLY A 287 -7.46 13.92 12.31
C GLY A 287 -7.42 15.35 12.85
N GLY A 288 -8.49 15.78 13.52
CA GLY A 288 -8.53 17.05 14.22
C GLY A 288 -9.18 18.17 13.42
N SER A 289 -8.39 19.14 12.95
CA SER A 289 -8.92 20.29 12.21
C SER A 289 -8.11 20.58 10.97
N GLY A 290 -8.77 20.66 9.82
CA GLY A 290 -8.16 20.78 8.50
C GLY A 290 -8.74 19.73 7.57
N ALA A 291 -8.19 19.62 6.37
CA ALA A 291 -8.55 18.55 5.43
C ALA A 291 -7.56 17.40 5.60
N ASP A 292 -7.89 16.50 6.53
CA ASP A 292 -7.04 15.43 7.01
C ASP A 292 -7.13 14.17 6.13
N ARG A 293 -6.10 13.34 6.20
CA ARG A 293 -6.04 12.00 5.60
C ARG A 293 -5.75 11.02 6.70
N VAL A 294 -6.65 10.08 6.92
CA VAL A 294 -6.53 9.08 7.97
C VAL A 294 -6.63 7.69 7.33
N ASP A 295 -5.61 6.88 7.53
CA ASP A 295 -5.51 5.49 7.11
C ASP A 295 -5.44 4.63 8.37
N GLY A 296 -6.40 3.72 8.55
CA GLY A 296 -6.44 2.80 9.70
C GLY A 296 -5.28 1.84 9.60
N GLY A 297 -5.30 1.02 8.54
CA GLY A 297 -4.23 0.11 8.21
C GLY A 297 -4.73 -1.32 8.22
N SER A 298 -4.17 -2.17 9.07
CA SER A 298 -4.64 -3.54 9.22
C SER A 298 -5.17 -3.80 10.61
N ASP A 299 -6.18 -4.69 10.67
CA ASP A 299 -7.01 -4.95 11.84
C ASP A 299 -8.11 -3.90 12.02
N ASN A 300 -8.88 -3.99 13.10
CA ASN A 300 -10.12 -3.24 13.25
C ASN A 300 -9.85 -1.85 13.86
N ASP A 301 -10.15 -0.80 13.12
CA ASP A 301 -9.77 0.57 13.50
C ASP A 301 -10.96 1.50 13.78
N GLU A 302 -10.74 2.54 14.60
CA GLU A 302 -11.66 3.64 14.84
C GLU A 302 -11.09 4.96 14.30
N LEU A 303 -11.63 5.43 13.19
CA LEU A 303 -11.18 6.64 12.49
C LEU A 303 -12.19 7.77 12.63
N THR A 304 -11.70 8.95 13.00
CA THR A 304 -12.49 10.19 12.98
C THR A 304 -11.71 11.31 12.26
N GLY A 305 -12.31 11.91 11.22
CA GLY A 305 -11.72 13.03 10.48
C GLY A 305 -11.67 14.29 11.33
N GLY A 306 -12.84 14.81 11.70
CA GLY A 306 -12.98 15.95 12.58
C GLY A 306 -13.64 17.15 11.89
N ASN A 307 -12.95 18.28 11.80
CA ASN A 307 -13.45 19.45 11.09
C ASN A 307 -12.70 19.68 9.80
N GLY A 308 -13.39 19.69 8.67
CA GLY A 308 -12.85 19.97 7.36
C GLY A 308 -13.30 18.91 6.36
N ASN A 309 -12.72 18.91 5.17
CA ASN A 309 -13.10 17.91 4.17
C ASN A 309 -12.04 16.79 4.22
N ASP A 310 -12.36 15.74 4.95
CA ASP A 310 -11.44 14.69 5.33
C ASP A 310 -11.50 13.50 4.36
N ILE A 311 -10.43 12.70 4.36
CA ILE A 311 -10.31 11.48 3.57
C ILE A 311 -9.94 10.35 4.53
N LEU A 312 -10.85 9.41 4.72
CA LEU A 312 -10.71 8.30 5.65
C LEU A 312 -10.69 6.99 4.86
N PHE A 313 -9.71 6.15 5.19
CA PHE A 313 -9.57 4.81 4.68
C PHE A 313 -9.48 3.80 5.82
N GLY A 314 -10.41 2.85 5.90
CA GLY A 314 -10.36 1.77 6.89
C GLY A 314 -9.22 0.80 6.61
N SER A 315 -9.07 0.46 5.31
CA SER A 315 -8.09 -0.49 4.80
C SER A 315 -8.51 -1.95 5.05
N SER A 316 -7.90 -2.70 5.96
CA SER A 316 -8.31 -4.10 6.16
C SER A 316 -8.71 -4.36 7.60
N GLY A 317 -9.93 -4.82 7.82
CA GLY A 317 -10.46 -4.94 9.17
C GLY A 317 -11.96 -4.73 9.17
N ILE A 318 -12.56 -4.76 10.34
CA ILE A 318 -13.93 -4.28 10.56
C ILE A 318 -13.81 -2.91 11.19
N ASP A 319 -13.95 -1.87 10.38
CA ASP A 319 -13.58 -0.52 10.75
C ASP A 319 -14.79 0.34 11.09
N PHE A 320 -14.55 1.36 11.92
CA PHE A 320 -15.49 2.45 12.15
C PHE A 320 -14.91 3.74 11.60
N LEU A 321 -15.59 4.35 10.62
CA LEU A 321 -15.18 5.61 10.01
C LEU A 321 -16.24 6.70 10.28
N SER A 322 -15.80 7.83 10.84
CA SER A 322 -16.62 9.03 11.05
C SER A 322 -15.96 10.26 10.42
N GLY A 323 -16.55 10.83 9.36
CA GLY A 323 -16.03 12.04 8.69
C GLY A 323 -16.04 13.25 9.62
N GLY A 324 -17.22 13.60 10.13
CA GLY A 324 -17.39 14.70 11.09
C GLY A 324 -18.09 15.89 10.46
N ASN A 325 -17.46 17.06 10.45
CA ASN A 325 -18.02 18.26 9.82
C ASN A 325 -17.28 18.55 8.51
N GLY A 326 -17.99 18.63 7.40
CA GLY A 326 -17.44 18.97 6.10
C GLY A 326 -17.92 18.00 5.04
N ASN A 327 -17.32 18.07 3.85
CA ASN A 327 -17.64 17.12 2.79
C ASN A 327 -16.52 16.07 2.73
N ASP A 328 -16.79 14.91 3.31
CA ASP A 328 -15.81 13.88 3.58
C ASP A 328 -15.82 12.78 2.52
N TYR A 329 -14.70 12.09 2.40
CA TYR A 329 -14.52 10.88 1.60
C TYR A 329 -14.22 9.72 2.54
N LEU A 330 -15.08 8.71 2.55
CA LEU A 330 -14.93 7.51 3.39
C LEU A 330 -14.85 6.27 2.51
N GLN A 331 -13.85 5.44 2.74
CA GLN A 331 -13.66 4.15 2.06
C GLN A 331 -13.28 3.10 3.11
N GLY A 332 -14.19 2.19 3.41
CA GLY A 332 -13.94 1.09 4.35
C GLY A 332 -12.85 0.12 3.85
N ASP A 333 -12.82 -0.08 2.52
CA ASP A 333 -11.97 -1.06 1.83
C ASP A 333 -12.42 -2.50 2.09
N SER A 334 -11.78 -3.25 3.00
CA SER A 334 -12.04 -4.68 3.16
C SER A 334 -12.56 -5.03 4.54
N GLY A 335 -13.82 -5.47 4.59
CA GLY A 335 -14.48 -5.94 5.81
C GLY A 335 -15.91 -5.45 5.92
N ASP A 336 -16.56 -5.73 7.04
CA ASP A 336 -17.95 -5.30 7.26
C ASP A 336 -17.96 -3.96 8.02
N ASP A 337 -17.68 -2.86 7.33
CA ASP A 337 -17.37 -1.58 7.97
C ASP A 337 -18.60 -0.78 8.41
N LEU A 338 -18.42 0.17 9.32
CA LEU A 338 -19.45 1.14 9.70
C LEU A 338 -19.03 2.57 9.33
N LEU A 339 -19.71 3.14 8.33
CA LEU A 339 -19.39 4.44 7.76
C LEU A 339 -20.42 5.51 8.16
N ARG A 340 -19.93 6.67 8.62
CA ARG A 340 -20.72 7.86 8.94
C ARG A 340 -20.03 9.11 8.38
N GLY A 341 -20.60 9.76 7.38
CA GLY A 341 -20.03 11.01 6.84
C GLY A 341 -20.18 12.15 7.83
N GLY A 342 -21.38 12.33 8.38
CA GLY A 342 -21.67 13.33 9.39
C GLY A 342 -22.39 14.52 8.79
N ALA A 343 -21.85 15.72 8.96
CA ALA A 343 -22.49 16.94 8.48
C ALA A 343 -21.84 17.42 7.19
N GLY A 344 -22.57 17.37 6.08
CA GLY A 344 -22.11 17.94 4.82
C GLY A 344 -22.65 17.21 3.61
N SER A 345 -21.79 16.94 2.64
CA SER A 345 -22.14 16.20 1.42
C SER A 345 -21.03 15.22 1.16
N ASP A 346 -21.24 14.01 1.66
CA ASP A 346 -20.18 13.03 1.86
C ASP A 346 -20.15 12.00 0.73
N LYS A 347 -19.01 11.33 0.60
CA LYS A 347 -18.80 10.27 -0.38
C LYS A 347 -18.40 8.98 0.30
N PHE A 348 -19.23 7.96 0.12
CA PHE A 348 -18.96 6.58 0.56
C PHE A 348 -18.45 5.79 -0.65
N ALA A 349 -17.16 5.52 -0.70
CA ALA A 349 -16.48 5.01 -1.88
C ALA A 349 -16.20 3.51 -1.78
N PHE A 350 -16.53 2.80 -2.86
CA PHE A 350 -16.25 1.39 -3.05
C PHE A 350 -15.27 1.24 -4.21
N ALA A 351 -13.97 1.15 -3.89
CA ALA A 351 -12.88 1.21 -4.87
C ALA A 351 -11.64 0.40 -4.44
N THR A 352 -11.72 -0.94 -4.52
CA THR A 352 -10.63 -1.86 -4.13
C THR A 352 -9.42 -1.83 -5.09
N GLY A 353 -9.53 -1.17 -6.24
CA GLY A 353 -8.52 -1.20 -7.31
C GLY A 353 -8.38 -2.56 -7.99
N SER A 354 -9.27 -3.50 -7.66
CA SER A 354 -9.38 -4.85 -8.22
C SER A 354 -10.83 -5.10 -8.63
N LYS A 355 -11.08 -6.15 -9.42
CA LYS A 355 -12.46 -6.56 -9.74
C LYS A 355 -13.20 -6.91 -8.44
N PHE A 356 -14.47 -6.53 -8.34
CA PHE A 356 -15.34 -6.86 -7.21
C PHE A 356 -15.20 -8.32 -6.76
N ASP A 357 -14.86 -8.49 -5.48
CA ASP A 357 -14.92 -9.75 -4.74
C ASP A 357 -15.56 -9.42 -3.39
N ILE A 358 -16.67 -10.08 -3.06
CA ILE A 358 -17.40 -9.82 -1.82
C ILE A 358 -16.64 -10.27 -0.58
N LYS A 359 -15.73 -11.23 -0.71
CA LYS A 359 -14.89 -11.68 0.42
C LYS A 359 -13.79 -10.70 0.74
N GLU A 360 -13.35 -9.94 -0.26
CA GLU A 360 -12.40 -8.85 -0.09
C GLU A 360 -13.14 -7.61 0.43
N LEU A 361 -14.21 -7.18 -0.24
CA LEU A 361 -14.91 -5.94 0.09
C LEU A 361 -15.71 -6.02 1.39
N GLY A 362 -16.37 -7.15 1.68
CA GLY A 362 -17.34 -7.26 2.78
C GLY A 362 -18.67 -6.53 2.52
N VAL A 363 -19.43 -6.30 3.58
CA VAL A 363 -20.76 -5.66 3.56
C VAL A 363 -20.82 -4.46 4.51
N ASP A 364 -20.57 -3.28 3.98
CA ASP A 364 -20.55 -2.06 4.76
C ASP A 364 -21.95 -1.64 5.24
N THR A 365 -21.99 -1.03 6.42
CA THR A 365 -23.14 -0.32 6.94
C THR A 365 -22.90 1.18 6.83
N ILE A 366 -23.73 1.87 6.06
CA ILE A 366 -23.68 3.34 5.98
C ILE A 366 -24.83 3.90 6.81
N ASN A 367 -24.52 4.68 7.84
CA ASN A 367 -25.48 5.28 8.76
C ASN A 367 -25.42 6.80 8.69
N ASP A 368 -25.79 7.36 7.54
CA ASP A 368 -25.64 8.80 7.30
C ASP A 368 -26.56 9.40 6.24
N PHE A 369 -27.06 8.60 5.29
CA PHE A 369 -27.93 9.11 4.22
C PHE A 369 -29.23 9.71 4.76
N THR A 370 -29.22 11.01 5.09
CA THR A 370 -30.40 11.78 5.46
C THR A 370 -30.96 12.51 4.24
N SER A 371 -32.22 12.96 4.33
CA SER A 371 -32.83 13.72 3.23
C SER A 371 -32.29 15.16 3.11
N ALA A 372 -31.51 15.62 4.07
CA ALA A 372 -30.95 16.97 4.09
C ALA A 372 -29.58 17.06 3.39
N ASP A 373 -28.86 15.95 3.36
CA ASP A 373 -27.49 15.88 2.88
C ASP A 373 -27.45 15.40 1.42
N VAL A 374 -26.44 15.84 0.67
CA VAL A 374 -26.28 15.52 -0.77
C VAL A 374 -25.24 14.41 -0.96
N ASP A 375 -25.31 13.42 -0.07
CA ASP A 375 -24.35 12.32 -0.01
C ASP A 375 -24.42 11.45 -1.24
N LYS A 376 -23.28 10.82 -1.54
CA LYS A 376 -23.14 9.94 -2.69
C LYS A 376 -22.45 8.65 -2.33
N ILE A 377 -22.94 7.56 -2.92
CA ILE A 377 -22.19 6.32 -3.03
C ILE A 377 -21.31 6.42 -4.27
N GLN A 378 -20.00 6.40 -4.11
CA GLN A 378 -19.04 6.39 -5.21
C GLN A 378 -18.67 4.95 -5.58
N LEU A 379 -18.80 4.59 -6.86
CA LEU A 379 -18.51 3.26 -7.38
C LEU A 379 -17.36 3.32 -8.39
N SER A 380 -16.26 2.61 -8.15
CA SER A 380 -15.17 2.50 -9.13
C SER A 380 -15.53 1.53 -10.26
N LYS A 381 -15.21 1.91 -11.51
CA LYS A 381 -15.37 1.05 -12.69
C LYS A 381 -14.40 -0.12 -12.70
N THR A 382 -13.25 0.02 -12.06
CA THR A 382 -12.31 -1.11 -11.88
C THR A 382 -12.87 -2.19 -10.96
N THR A 383 -13.65 -1.80 -9.94
CA THR A 383 -14.33 -2.73 -9.03
C THR A 383 -15.63 -3.24 -9.64
N PHE A 384 -16.55 -2.35 -9.98
CA PHE A 384 -17.86 -2.64 -10.58
C PHE A 384 -17.76 -2.72 -12.11
N THR A 385 -17.00 -3.72 -12.57
CA THR A 385 -16.63 -3.91 -13.99
C THR A 385 -17.80 -4.09 -14.96
N ALA A 386 -19.00 -4.42 -14.48
CA ALA A 386 -20.19 -4.60 -15.31
C ALA A 386 -21.02 -3.32 -15.56
N LEU A 387 -20.72 -2.20 -14.88
CA LEU A 387 -21.41 -0.92 -15.11
C LEU A 387 -21.31 -0.46 -16.58
N SER A 388 -22.36 0.14 -17.13
CA SER A 388 -22.42 0.59 -18.53
C SER A 388 -21.90 2.02 -18.74
N ASN A 389 -21.54 2.73 -17.66
CA ASN A 389 -20.96 4.06 -17.73
C ASN A 389 -19.72 4.10 -18.65
N SER A 390 -19.67 5.08 -19.54
CA SER A 390 -18.58 5.29 -20.51
C SER A 390 -17.95 6.68 -20.42
N VAL A 391 -18.53 7.56 -19.60
CA VAL A 391 -18.02 8.90 -19.26
C VAL A 391 -17.80 8.92 -17.76
N PHE A 392 -16.71 9.51 -17.29
CA PHE A 392 -16.36 9.56 -15.87
C PHE A 392 -15.72 10.92 -15.50
N PRO A 393 -15.96 11.45 -14.29
CA PRO A 393 -16.97 11.01 -13.32
C PRO A 393 -18.39 11.36 -13.79
N THR A 394 -19.37 10.53 -13.49
CA THR A 394 -20.79 10.78 -13.85
C THR A 394 -21.76 10.05 -12.93
N ALA A 395 -23.03 10.45 -12.93
CA ALA A 395 -24.10 9.69 -12.27
C ALA A 395 -24.26 8.27 -12.85
N LEU A 396 -24.78 7.33 -12.06
CA LEU A 396 -25.04 5.97 -12.52
C LEU A 396 -26.00 5.97 -13.72
N ASN A 397 -25.73 5.14 -14.73
CA ASN A 397 -26.64 5.02 -15.87
C ASN A 397 -27.99 4.43 -15.44
N SER A 398 -29.10 4.96 -15.97
CA SER A 398 -30.44 4.48 -15.60
C SER A 398 -30.67 2.99 -15.91
N ALA A 399 -29.97 2.42 -16.90
CA ALA A 399 -30.04 0.99 -17.21
C ALA A 399 -29.36 0.10 -16.15
N ASP A 400 -28.44 0.67 -15.36
CA ASP A 400 -27.68 -0.04 -14.34
C ASP A 400 -28.31 0.08 -12.95
N PHE A 401 -29.39 0.83 -12.77
CA PHE A 401 -30.04 1.02 -11.47
C PHE A 401 -31.47 0.47 -11.44
N ALA A 402 -31.80 -0.27 -10.40
CA ALA A 402 -33.17 -0.69 -10.12
C ALA A 402 -33.49 -0.65 -8.62
N THR A 403 -34.77 -0.49 -8.30
CA THR A 403 -35.27 -0.56 -6.93
C THR A 403 -36.17 -1.78 -6.76
N VAL A 404 -36.02 -2.47 -5.63
CA VAL A 404 -36.85 -3.60 -5.20
C VAL A 404 -37.38 -3.35 -3.78
N THR A 405 -38.24 -4.24 -3.29
CA THR A 405 -38.82 -4.18 -1.93
C THR A 405 -38.49 -5.39 -1.07
N VAL A 406 -37.86 -6.43 -1.64
CA VAL A 406 -37.35 -7.60 -0.93
C VAL A 406 -36.06 -8.07 -1.58
N ASP A 407 -35.11 -8.55 -0.77
CA ASP A 407 -33.75 -8.89 -1.23
C ASP A 407 -33.73 -10.00 -2.29
N SER A 408 -34.66 -10.96 -2.20
CA SER A 408 -34.73 -12.10 -3.13
C SER A 408 -35.02 -11.69 -4.58
N LEU A 409 -35.50 -10.47 -4.82
CA LEU A 409 -35.70 -9.94 -6.17
C LEU A 409 -34.44 -9.36 -6.79
N ALA A 410 -33.38 -9.10 -6.00
CA ALA A 410 -32.15 -8.49 -6.53
C ALA A 410 -31.45 -9.38 -7.57
N ALA A 411 -31.46 -10.70 -7.34
CA ALA A 411 -30.92 -11.70 -8.28
C ALA A 411 -31.62 -11.70 -9.65
N GLY A 412 -32.92 -11.39 -9.67
CA GLY A 412 -33.71 -11.38 -10.91
C GLY A 412 -33.59 -10.10 -11.72
N SER A 413 -32.98 -9.05 -11.17
CA SER A 413 -32.86 -7.75 -11.82
C SER A 413 -31.87 -7.79 -12.99
N SER A 414 -32.17 -7.09 -14.08
CA SER A 414 -31.20 -6.85 -15.16
C SER A 414 -30.22 -5.71 -14.84
N ALA A 415 -30.55 -4.85 -13.88
CA ALA A 415 -29.72 -3.74 -13.43
C ALA A 415 -28.48 -4.25 -12.65
N LYS A 416 -27.42 -3.45 -12.64
CA LYS A 416 -26.15 -3.81 -12.00
C LYS A 416 -26.10 -3.41 -10.54
N ILE A 417 -26.72 -2.30 -10.18
CA ILE A 417 -26.91 -1.86 -8.80
C ILE A 417 -28.39 -1.96 -8.49
N VAL A 418 -28.71 -2.77 -7.48
CA VAL A 418 -30.09 -2.99 -7.05
C VAL A 418 -30.23 -2.51 -5.62
N TYR A 419 -31.18 -1.60 -5.39
CA TYR A 419 -31.47 -1.04 -4.08
C TYR A 419 -32.77 -1.60 -3.53
N ASN A 420 -32.75 -2.17 -2.32
CA ASN A 420 -33.97 -2.51 -1.60
C ASN A 420 -34.43 -1.32 -0.77
N SER A 421 -35.49 -0.67 -1.24
CA SER A 421 -36.08 0.52 -0.61
C SER A 421 -36.74 0.29 0.75
N VAL A 422 -37.00 -0.97 1.13
CA VAL A 422 -37.67 -1.31 2.40
C VAL A 422 -36.67 -1.46 3.54
N ASN A 423 -35.52 -2.10 3.28
CA ASN A 423 -34.53 -2.38 4.32
C ASN A 423 -33.23 -1.59 4.14
N GLY A 424 -32.97 -0.96 2.99
CA GLY A 424 -31.75 -0.19 2.72
C GLY A 424 -30.60 -0.99 2.10
N SER A 425 -30.78 -2.29 1.80
CA SER A 425 -29.72 -3.12 1.22
C SER A 425 -29.37 -2.70 -0.21
N LEU A 426 -28.08 -2.68 -0.53
CA LEU A 426 -27.52 -2.43 -1.86
C LEU A 426 -26.79 -3.67 -2.37
N PHE A 427 -27.10 -4.02 -3.61
CA PHE A 427 -26.56 -5.21 -4.26
C PHE A 427 -25.88 -4.87 -5.58
N TYR A 428 -24.78 -5.58 -5.86
CA TYR A 428 -24.15 -5.64 -7.15
C TYR A 428 -24.53 -6.93 -7.88
N ASN A 429 -25.21 -6.79 -9.01
CA ASN A 429 -25.60 -7.88 -9.89
C ASN A 429 -24.88 -7.77 -11.25
N PRO A 430 -23.61 -8.23 -11.36
CA PRO A 430 -22.87 -8.16 -12.62
C PRO A 430 -23.52 -8.99 -13.73
N ASN A 431 -24.13 -10.12 -13.37
CA ASN A 431 -24.66 -11.12 -14.27
C ASN A 431 -26.08 -10.77 -14.79
N GLY A 432 -26.73 -9.76 -14.20
CA GLY A 432 -28.12 -9.43 -14.49
C GLY A 432 -29.05 -10.57 -14.05
N SER A 433 -30.10 -10.86 -14.82
CA SER A 433 -31.09 -11.89 -14.48
C SER A 433 -30.60 -13.35 -14.65
N ALA A 434 -29.29 -13.58 -14.78
CA ALA A 434 -28.70 -14.90 -14.92
C ALA A 434 -28.40 -15.54 -13.55
N ALA A 435 -28.15 -16.85 -13.53
CA ALA A 435 -27.68 -17.54 -12.33
C ALA A 435 -26.30 -17.01 -11.90
N GLY A 436 -25.96 -17.21 -10.62
CA GLY A 436 -24.67 -16.76 -10.09
C GLY A 436 -24.72 -15.41 -9.37
N PHE A 437 -25.80 -15.17 -8.63
CA PHE A 437 -25.95 -14.04 -7.71
C PHE A 437 -25.93 -14.60 -6.29
N ASP A 438 -24.75 -15.01 -5.82
CA ASP A 438 -24.55 -15.40 -4.42
C ASP A 438 -23.14 -15.04 -3.93
N ALA A 439 -23.03 -14.88 -2.61
CA ALA A 439 -21.85 -14.37 -1.94
C ALA A 439 -20.65 -15.34 -1.90
N VAL A 440 -20.77 -16.55 -2.45
CA VAL A 440 -19.81 -17.64 -2.18
C VAL A 440 -19.07 -18.08 -3.44
N THR A 441 -19.64 -17.90 -4.63
CA THR A 441 -19.07 -18.42 -5.88
C THR A 441 -18.96 -17.44 -7.05
N ASP A 442 -19.49 -16.22 -6.96
CA ASP A 442 -19.55 -15.26 -8.07
C ASP A 442 -19.22 -13.80 -7.71
N PHE A 443 -18.99 -12.96 -8.74
CA PHE A 443 -18.55 -11.55 -8.64
C PHE A 443 -19.67 -10.56 -8.22
N GLY A 444 -20.73 -11.00 -7.54
CA GLY A 444 -21.88 -10.19 -7.18
C GLY A 444 -22.42 -10.50 -5.79
N GLY A 445 -23.29 -9.66 -5.26
CA GLY A 445 -23.83 -9.83 -3.91
C GLY A 445 -24.26 -8.51 -3.26
N ARG A 446 -24.73 -8.59 -2.02
CA ARG A 446 -24.95 -7.40 -1.18
C ARG A 446 -23.58 -6.84 -0.81
N PHE A 447 -23.35 -5.56 -1.03
CA PHE A 447 -22.07 -4.91 -0.68
C PHE A 447 -22.24 -3.77 0.31
N ALA A 448 -23.47 -3.28 0.52
CA ALA A 448 -23.74 -2.25 1.50
C ALA A 448 -25.16 -2.34 2.05
N GLN A 449 -25.34 -1.71 3.21
CA GLN A 449 -26.59 -1.61 3.93
C GLN A 449 -26.75 -0.18 4.46
N LEU A 450 -27.76 0.53 3.96
CA LEU A 450 -28.10 1.86 4.46
C LEU A 450 -28.96 1.72 5.72
N THR A 451 -28.59 2.43 6.79
CA THR A 451 -29.33 2.42 8.06
C THR A 451 -29.64 3.84 8.50
N GLY A 452 -30.60 3.99 9.41
CA GLY A 452 -31.06 5.29 9.89
C GLY A 452 -32.51 5.26 10.37
N SER A 453 -33.07 6.44 10.66
CA SER A 453 -34.46 6.58 11.12
C SER A 453 -35.51 6.27 10.04
N SER A 454 -35.13 6.35 8.77
CA SER A 454 -35.91 5.93 7.60
C SER A 454 -34.98 5.48 6.49
N THR A 455 -35.43 4.56 5.62
CA THR A 455 -34.66 4.19 4.44
C THR A 455 -34.61 5.34 3.43
N PRO A 456 -33.42 5.75 2.95
CA PRO A 456 -33.29 6.85 2.02
C PRO A 456 -33.87 6.50 0.65
N ALA A 457 -34.37 7.50 -0.07
CA ALA A 457 -34.82 7.33 -1.44
C ALA A 457 -33.63 7.51 -2.41
N LEU A 458 -33.04 6.40 -2.85
CA LEU A 458 -31.93 6.46 -3.80
C LEU A 458 -32.42 6.53 -5.26
N THR A 459 -31.71 7.33 -6.04
CA THR A 459 -31.85 7.40 -7.50
C THR A 459 -30.46 7.34 -8.14
N THR A 460 -30.38 7.37 -9.47
CA THR A 460 -29.10 7.37 -10.17
C THR A 460 -28.16 8.52 -9.78
N VAL A 461 -28.69 9.66 -9.32
CA VAL A 461 -27.88 10.82 -8.90
C VAL A 461 -27.30 10.69 -7.48
N SER A 462 -27.81 9.73 -6.70
CA SER A 462 -27.24 9.33 -5.41
C SER A 462 -25.92 8.56 -5.57
N PHE A 463 -25.53 8.25 -6.81
CA PHE A 463 -24.31 7.54 -7.14
C PHE A 463 -23.38 8.42 -7.97
N GLU A 464 -22.08 8.24 -7.77
CA GLU A 464 -21.04 8.76 -8.65
C GLU A 464 -20.19 7.58 -9.14
N VAL A 465 -20.03 7.44 -10.45
CA VAL A 465 -19.17 6.40 -11.04
C VAL A 465 -17.85 7.02 -11.47
N VAL A 466 -16.75 6.44 -11.01
CA VAL A 466 -15.37 6.88 -11.30
C VAL A 466 -14.58 5.76 -12.00
N VAL A 467 -13.37 6.07 -12.48
CA VAL A 467 -12.46 5.05 -13.05
C VAL A 467 -11.74 4.35 -11.91
#